data_AF-A0A3D4CVB7-F1
#
_entry.id   AF-A0A3D4CVB7-F1
#
_cell.length_a   1.000
_cell.length_b   1.000
_cell.length_c   1.000
_cell.angle_alpha   90.00
_cell.angle_beta   90.00
_cell.angle_gamma   90.00
#
_symmetry.space_group_name_H-M   'P 1'
#
loop_
_entity.id
_entity.type
_entity.pdbx_description
1 polymer ?
#
loop_
_entity_poly.entity_id
_entity_poly.type
_entity_poly.pdbx_seq_one_letter_code
_entity_poly.pdbx_strand_id
1 'polypeptide(L)'
;MALRVERLGPPVWWKHARHKKEALDAPGAEDQASGRVERILERRSGVIVGTLIRRKGFIYVQPDDRSLPSTIELDDCAGGESGQKVAVGLGAWDSRQVAPRGEVLEILGWPDEAGVDIRGIILRHGLREEFPGEVIREAEHVPSTVRDGALQGRVDWRQEVVITIDPADARDFDDAIWVRKAGDGWELAVHIADVAHYVRPDTAMDREARERGNSTYLVDRVLPMLPEQLSNGICSLVPGEDRLTRCAVMRVDRSGKMVLSRLERAVIRSHRRLTYEEAQGVLDAGGKEPEAVLSETEALLRECWKLAGILRKRRFSEGALDLDFPEIRMELDDLGRAVGYRRNDYNESHQLIEEFMLVANEAVARAMKNAMRPAIYRVHEDPDHDKIHEFTELARMHGYEPGDLLNKKHIQRLLDECRGHPEEHAIKLGLLKS
;
A
#
# COMPACT_ATOMS: atom_id res chain seq x y z
N MET A 1 19.47 -0.42 9.04
CA MET A 1 20.41 -1.35 8.38
C MET A 1 19.67 -2.62 7.98
N ALA A 2 19.51 -2.92 6.69
CA ALA A 2 19.12 -4.26 6.25
C ALA A 2 20.39 -4.96 5.76
N LEU A 3 20.87 -5.95 6.52
CA LEU A 3 21.87 -6.90 6.04
C LEU A 3 21.12 -7.91 5.17
N ARG A 4 21.48 -8.02 3.88
CA ARG A 4 21.14 -9.24 3.13
C ARG A 4 22.01 -10.36 3.68
N VAL A 5 21.46 -11.13 4.61
CA VAL A 5 22.12 -12.32 5.16
C VAL A 5 21.84 -13.46 4.20
N GLU A 6 22.76 -13.69 3.26
CA GLU A 6 22.73 -14.93 2.49
C GLU A 6 23.29 -16.07 3.33
N ARG A 7 22.47 -17.10 3.54
CA ARG A 7 22.89 -18.33 4.20
C ARG A 7 23.83 -19.08 3.26
N LEU A 8 25.14 -18.96 3.47
CA LEU A 8 26.18 -19.59 2.63
C LEU A 8 26.31 -21.12 2.82
N GLY A 9 25.47 -21.74 3.65
CA GLY A 9 25.49 -23.20 3.86
C GLY A 9 24.61 -23.68 5.02
N PRO A 10 24.52 -25.01 5.25
CA PRO A 10 23.89 -25.58 6.43
C PRO A 10 24.57 -25.06 7.71
N PRO A 11 23.87 -25.03 8.86
CA PRO A 11 24.42 -24.50 10.09
C PRO A 11 25.61 -25.36 10.52
N VAL A 12 26.77 -24.72 10.70
CA VAL A 12 27.97 -25.38 11.21
C VAL A 12 27.96 -25.25 12.72
N TRP A 13 27.67 -26.35 13.41
CA TRP A 13 27.68 -26.41 14.86
C TRP A 13 29.11 -26.49 15.37
N TRP A 14 29.61 -25.40 15.98
CA TRP A 14 30.89 -25.41 16.66
C TRP A 14 30.70 -25.94 18.07
N LYS A 15 31.27 -27.11 18.37
CA LYS A 15 31.48 -27.53 19.77
C LYS A 15 32.54 -26.61 20.38
N HIS A 16 32.11 -25.52 21.01
CA HIS A 16 32.95 -24.88 22.03
C HIS A 16 32.93 -25.74 23.29
N ALA A 17 33.76 -26.79 23.28
CA ALA A 17 34.11 -27.51 24.48
C ALA A 17 35.40 -26.92 25.05
N ARG A 18 35.25 -26.08 26.09
CA ARG A 18 36.00 -26.14 27.35
C ARG A 18 35.55 -24.98 28.24
N HIS A 19 34.37 -25.13 28.85
CA HIS A 19 34.11 -24.94 30.28
C HIS A 19 32.59 -24.94 30.52
N LYS A 20 32.17 -25.66 31.58
CA LYS A 20 30.80 -25.91 32.05
C LYS A 20 29.94 -26.85 31.21
N LYS A 21 30.13 -28.14 31.51
CA LYS A 21 29.10 -29.18 31.45
C LYS A 21 28.11 -28.87 32.58
N GLU A 22 26.99 -28.25 32.27
CA GLU A 22 25.70 -28.31 32.99
C GLU A 22 24.73 -27.31 32.33
N ALA A 23 23.50 -27.78 32.05
CA ALA A 23 22.43 -27.15 31.28
C ALA A 23 22.50 -27.31 29.75
N LEU A 24 22.28 -28.54 29.25
CA LEU A 24 21.85 -28.78 27.86
C LEU A 24 20.53 -29.57 27.76
N ASP A 25 19.76 -29.63 28.85
CA ASP A 25 18.41 -30.24 28.89
C ASP A 25 17.35 -29.21 29.32
N ALA A 26 17.44 -27.99 28.76
CA ALA A 26 16.35 -27.01 28.84
C ALA A 26 15.61 -26.97 27.50
N PRO A 27 14.27 -27.14 27.45
CA PRO A 27 13.48 -26.81 26.26
C PRO A 27 13.68 -25.31 25.96
N GLY A 28 14.08 -24.96 24.73
CA GLY A 28 14.37 -23.56 24.33
C GLY A 28 15.77 -23.31 23.75
N ALA A 29 16.61 -24.34 23.58
CA ALA A 29 17.95 -24.17 23.00
C ALA A 29 17.97 -23.93 21.47
N GLU A 30 16.82 -23.94 20.79
CA GLU A 30 16.69 -23.59 19.37
C GLU A 30 16.70 -22.05 19.13
N ASP A 31 16.55 -21.23 20.18
CA ASP A 31 16.33 -19.78 20.06
C ASP A 31 17.57 -18.88 19.90
N GLN A 32 18.76 -19.45 19.68
CA GLN A 32 19.94 -18.62 19.44
C GLN A 32 20.69 -19.06 18.18
N ALA A 33 20.04 -18.85 17.04
CA ALA A 33 20.76 -18.72 15.78
C ALA A 33 21.74 -17.53 15.87
N SER A 34 23.01 -17.80 16.18
CA SER A 34 24.07 -16.78 16.13
C SER A 34 24.71 -16.73 14.74
N GLY A 35 24.96 -15.52 14.24
CA GLY A 35 25.65 -15.29 12.97
C GLY A 35 26.84 -14.35 13.12
N ARG A 36 27.86 -14.53 12.27
CA ARG A 36 28.98 -13.59 12.12
C ARG A 36 28.97 -13.05 10.70
N VAL A 37 29.10 -11.73 10.54
CA VAL A 37 29.26 -11.11 9.22
C VAL A 37 30.65 -11.47 8.68
N GLU A 38 30.70 -12.27 7.62
CA GLU A 38 31.97 -12.60 6.95
C GLU A 38 32.37 -11.54 5.93
N ARG A 39 31.40 -11.04 5.16
CA ARG A 39 31.63 -10.05 4.11
C ARG A 39 30.40 -9.19 3.92
N ILE A 40 30.61 -7.90 3.64
CA ILE A 40 29.56 -6.99 3.19
C ILE A 40 29.55 -7.04 1.67
N LEU A 41 28.48 -7.56 1.07
CA LEU A 41 28.34 -7.64 -0.40
C LEU A 41 28.01 -6.27 -1.00
N GLU A 42 27.10 -5.57 -0.33
CA GLU A 42 26.63 -4.26 -0.72
C GLU A 42 26.29 -3.50 0.55
N ARG A 43 26.75 -2.25 0.66
CA ARG A 43 26.22 -1.31 1.63
C ARG A 43 25.10 -0.58 0.92
N ARG A 44 23.92 -0.46 1.54
CA ARG A 44 22.88 0.43 1.00
C ARG A 44 23.48 1.83 0.91
N SER A 45 23.87 2.23 -0.30
CA SER A 45 24.31 3.57 -0.67
C SER A 45 23.07 4.44 -0.89
N GLY A 46 23.11 5.76 -0.74
CA GLY A 46 24.31 6.59 -0.59
C GLY A 46 23.98 7.98 -0.10
N VAL A 47 22.89 8.16 0.66
CA VAL A 47 22.50 9.45 1.23
C VAL A 47 22.10 9.28 2.68
N ILE A 48 22.74 10.02 3.57
CA ILE A 48 22.42 10.09 4.99
C ILE A 48 21.95 11.49 5.31
N VAL A 49 20.80 11.58 5.96
CA VAL A 49 20.27 12.86 6.47
C VAL A 49 20.69 13.02 7.92
N GLY A 50 21.13 14.24 8.25
CA GLY A 50 21.51 14.59 9.61
C GLY A 50 21.70 16.09 9.78
N THR A 51 22.14 16.48 10.97
CA THR A 51 22.39 17.88 11.32
C THR A 51 23.87 18.22 11.16
N LEU A 52 24.17 19.25 10.38
CA LEU A 52 25.53 19.78 10.20
C LEU A 52 25.99 20.47 11.49
N ILE A 53 27.17 20.11 12.00
CA ILE A 53 27.75 20.69 13.20
C ILE A 53 29.18 21.16 12.91
N ARG A 54 29.45 22.41 13.25
CA ARG A 54 30.80 23.00 13.22
C ARG A 54 31.24 23.37 14.63
N ARG A 55 32.29 22.70 15.15
CA ARG A 55 32.85 22.97 16.49
C ARG A 55 34.36 22.90 16.49
N LYS A 56 35.03 23.96 16.95
CA LYS A 56 36.49 23.98 17.25
C LYS A 56 37.38 23.37 16.14
N GLY A 57 37.06 23.65 14.87
CA GLY A 57 37.82 23.16 13.71
C GLY A 57 37.37 21.81 13.14
N PHE A 58 36.42 21.13 13.79
CA PHE A 58 35.79 19.91 13.28
C PHE A 58 34.46 20.24 12.62
N ILE A 59 34.23 19.65 11.44
CA ILE A 59 32.99 19.72 10.69
C ILE A 59 32.49 18.27 10.58
N TYR A 60 31.27 18.03 11.03
CA TYR A 60 30.68 16.71 10.98
C TYR A 60 29.17 16.81 10.87
N VAL A 61 28.55 15.72 10.42
CA VAL A 61 27.11 15.54 10.44
C VAL A 61 26.75 14.55 11.53
N GLN A 62 25.77 14.91 12.35
CA GLN A 62 25.13 14.00 13.29
C GLN A 62 23.93 13.34 12.58
N PRO A 63 23.99 12.03 12.26
CA PRO A 63 22.92 11.36 11.54
C PRO A 63 21.63 11.28 12.37
N ASP A 64 20.49 11.37 11.70
CA ASP A 64 19.19 11.17 12.34
C ASP A 64 18.92 9.69 12.66
N ASP A 65 19.50 8.78 11.87
CA ASP A 65 19.44 7.35 12.10
C ASP A 65 20.45 6.91 13.17
N ARG A 66 19.93 6.62 14.36
CA ARG A 66 20.73 6.18 15.52
C ARG A 66 21.43 4.82 15.33
N SER A 67 21.11 4.06 14.27
CA SER A 67 21.83 2.83 13.93
C SER A 67 23.16 3.09 13.21
N LEU A 68 23.39 4.31 12.74
CA LEU A 68 24.64 4.75 12.13
C LEU A 68 25.64 5.25 13.18
N PRO A 69 26.93 5.37 12.85
CA PRO A 69 27.89 6.05 13.71
C PRO A 69 27.40 7.42 14.14
N SER A 70 27.74 7.84 15.36
CA SER A 70 27.27 9.09 15.95
C SER A 70 27.67 10.35 15.17
N THR A 71 28.69 10.25 14.32
CA THR A 71 29.25 11.36 13.54
C THR A 71 29.75 10.87 12.18
N ILE A 72 29.54 11.68 11.16
CA ILE A 72 30.15 11.55 9.83
C ILE A 72 31.05 12.77 9.63
N GLU A 73 32.35 12.57 9.48
CA GLU A 73 33.29 13.67 9.29
C GLU A 73 33.17 14.25 7.87
N LEU A 74 33.26 15.57 7.77
CA LEU A 74 33.26 16.30 6.50
C LEU A 74 34.55 17.12 6.37
N ASP A 75 35.03 17.30 5.14
CA ASP A 75 36.17 18.19 4.86
C ASP A 75 35.75 19.67 4.84
N ASP A 76 34.54 19.97 4.36
CA ASP A 76 33.95 21.31 4.37
C ASP A 76 32.42 21.29 4.59
N CYS A 77 31.81 22.48 4.71
CA CYS A 77 30.36 22.62 4.92
C CYS A 77 29.53 22.75 3.63
N ALA A 78 30.15 22.80 2.44
CA ALA A 78 29.53 23.09 1.14
C ALA A 78 28.62 24.33 1.13
N GLY A 79 28.92 25.34 1.96
CA GLY A 79 28.11 26.55 2.12
C GLY A 79 27.02 26.48 3.19
N GLY A 80 26.85 25.33 3.86
CA GLY A 80 25.88 25.13 4.92
C GLY A 80 26.29 25.74 6.27
N GLU A 81 25.30 26.13 7.04
CA GLU A 81 25.44 26.67 8.40
C GLU A 81 25.30 25.57 9.45
N SER A 82 26.06 25.69 10.55
CA SER A 82 25.96 24.75 11.67
C SER A 82 24.56 24.82 12.29
N GLY A 83 23.88 23.68 12.37
CA GLY A 83 22.50 23.54 12.82
C GLY A 83 21.53 23.19 11.69
N GLN A 84 21.91 23.37 10.43
CA GLN A 84 21.07 22.99 9.29
C GLN A 84 21.03 21.48 9.09
N LYS A 85 19.93 21.02 8.49
CA LYS A 85 19.78 19.68 7.97
C LYS A 85 20.50 19.57 6.62
N VAL A 86 21.23 18.48 6.45
CA VAL A 86 22.00 18.20 5.23
C VAL A 86 21.87 16.73 4.85
N ALA A 87 21.96 16.48 3.55
CA ALA A 87 22.08 15.15 2.96
C ALA A 87 23.54 14.90 2.59
N VAL A 88 24.08 13.75 3.01
CA VAL A 88 25.50 13.43 2.89
C VAL A 88 25.70 12.11 2.16
N GLY A 89 26.58 12.12 1.17
CA GLY A 89 27.11 10.93 0.53
C GLY A 89 28.23 10.32 1.35
N LEU A 90 28.17 9.01 1.62
CA LEU A 90 29.29 8.33 2.27
C LEU A 90 30.36 7.94 1.25
N GLY A 91 31.61 8.26 1.58
CA GLY A 91 32.77 7.70 0.90
C GLY A 91 33.07 6.26 1.33
N ALA A 92 34.26 5.76 0.99
CA ALA A 92 34.72 4.45 1.43
C ALA A 92 34.78 4.38 2.97
N TRP A 93 34.07 3.42 3.55
CA TRP A 93 34.02 3.20 5.00
C TRP A 93 34.50 1.79 5.34
N ASP A 94 35.80 1.62 5.53
CA ASP A 94 36.43 0.30 5.62
C ASP A 94 36.43 -0.30 7.04
N SER A 95 36.18 0.51 8.07
CA SER A 95 36.15 0.04 9.46
C SER A 95 35.07 0.73 10.29
N ARG A 96 34.28 -0.04 11.03
CA ARG A 96 33.29 0.49 11.99
C ARG A 96 33.91 1.20 13.20
N GLN A 97 35.21 1.04 13.43
CA GLN A 97 35.91 1.67 14.54
C GLN A 97 36.31 3.12 14.23
N VAL A 98 36.24 3.53 12.97
CA VAL A 98 36.60 4.88 12.52
C VAL A 98 35.33 5.58 12.04
N ALA A 99 35.19 6.86 12.38
CA ALA A 99 34.11 7.69 11.86
C ALA A 99 34.17 7.71 10.33
N PRO A 100 33.05 7.43 9.63
CA PRO A 100 33.02 7.53 8.18
C PRO A 100 33.24 8.98 7.75
N ARG A 101 33.85 9.15 6.58
CA ARG A 101 33.90 10.45 5.89
C ARG A 101 32.79 10.53 4.85
N GLY A 102 32.26 11.73 4.66
CA GLY A 102 31.24 12.00 3.66
C GLY A 102 31.39 13.36 3.02
N GLU A 103 30.56 13.58 2.00
CA GLU A 103 30.46 14.82 1.24
C GLU A 103 29.01 15.32 1.31
N VAL A 104 28.82 16.61 1.54
CA VAL A 104 27.48 17.21 1.52
C VAL A 104 26.97 17.23 0.08
N LEU A 105 25.87 16.53 -0.16
CA LEU A 105 25.20 16.49 -1.46
C LEU A 105 24.17 17.61 -1.59
N GLU A 106 23.47 17.91 -0.49
CA GLU A 106 22.38 18.88 -0.47
C GLU A 106 22.26 19.51 0.93
N ILE A 107 22.07 20.84 0.97
CA ILE A 107 21.67 21.55 2.19
C ILE A 107 20.15 21.64 2.16
N LEU A 108 19.50 20.99 3.12
CA LEU A 108 18.04 20.87 3.13
C LEU A 108 17.36 22.10 3.72
N GLY A 109 18.00 22.75 4.70
CA GLY A 109 17.45 23.93 5.39
C GLY A 109 17.51 23.80 6.90
N TRP A 110 16.70 24.57 7.61
CA TRP A 110 16.63 24.50 9.08
C TRP A 110 15.69 23.38 9.55
N PRO A 111 15.93 22.74 10.72
CA PRO A 111 15.09 21.63 11.18
C PRO A 111 13.59 21.94 11.31
N ASP A 112 13.23 23.20 11.61
CA ASP A 112 11.83 23.65 11.79
C ASP A 112 11.24 24.28 10.52
N GLU A 113 11.97 24.27 9.41
CA GLU A 113 11.53 24.80 8.13
C GLU A 113 10.61 23.80 7.41
N ALA A 114 9.50 24.29 6.86
CA ALA A 114 8.49 23.43 6.25
C ALA A 114 9.07 22.65 5.05
N GLY A 115 8.82 21.35 5.01
CA GLY A 115 9.25 20.46 3.92
C GLY A 115 10.66 19.89 4.07
N VAL A 116 11.48 20.36 5.03
CA VAL A 116 12.83 19.82 5.28
C VAL A 116 12.76 18.37 5.77
N ASP A 117 11.77 18.07 6.61
CA ASP A 117 11.49 16.73 7.11
C ASP A 117 11.07 15.77 5.99
N ILE A 118 10.15 16.19 5.12
CA ILE A 118 9.68 15.41 3.97
C ILE A 118 10.81 15.18 2.98
N ARG A 119 11.57 16.21 2.62
CA ARG A 119 12.75 16.06 1.74
C ARG A 119 13.78 15.11 2.36
N GLY A 120 13.97 15.19 3.67
CA GLY A 120 14.80 14.26 4.42
C GLY A 120 14.32 12.80 4.31
N ILE A 121 13.01 12.56 4.40
CA ILE A 121 12.41 11.22 4.21
C ILE A 121 12.65 10.71 2.79
N ILE A 122 12.40 11.55 1.78
CA ILE A 122 12.58 11.21 0.35
C ILE A 122 14.01 10.72 0.12
N LEU A 123 15.00 11.51 0.54
CA LEU A 123 16.41 11.19 0.36
C LEU A 123 16.84 9.96 1.17
N ARG A 124 16.43 9.86 2.44
CA ARG A 124 16.77 8.73 3.33
C ARG A 124 16.26 7.40 2.79
N HIS A 125 15.08 7.40 2.19
CA HIS A 125 14.46 6.19 1.65
C HIS A 125 14.86 5.92 0.19
N GLY A 126 15.58 6.84 -0.46
CA GLY A 126 15.99 6.73 -1.86
C GLY A 126 14.82 6.91 -2.83
N LEU A 127 13.80 7.64 -2.41
CA LEU A 127 12.63 7.96 -3.22
C LEU A 127 12.99 9.04 -4.25
N ARG A 128 12.33 9.01 -5.41
CA ARG A 128 12.58 9.94 -6.52
C ARG A 128 11.34 10.76 -6.79
N GLU A 129 11.48 12.08 -6.76
CA GLU A 129 10.42 13.00 -7.14
C GLU A 129 10.33 13.08 -8.68
N GLU A 130 11.46 13.33 -9.32
CA GLU A 130 11.52 13.55 -10.76
C GLU A 130 11.62 12.25 -11.56
N PHE A 131 11.08 12.28 -12.78
CA PHE A 131 11.24 11.20 -13.74
C PHE A 131 12.47 11.44 -14.62
N PRO A 132 13.22 10.39 -14.99
CA PRO A 132 14.29 10.50 -15.97
C PRO A 132 13.77 11.09 -17.30
N GLY A 133 14.60 11.89 -17.98
CA GLY A 133 14.19 12.55 -19.23
C GLY A 133 13.76 11.59 -20.35
N GLU A 134 14.25 10.35 -20.36
CA GLU A 134 13.77 9.31 -21.29
C GLU A 134 12.34 8.85 -20.99
N VAL A 135 11.93 8.81 -19.73
CA VAL A 135 10.58 8.46 -19.28
C VAL A 135 9.60 9.56 -19.68
N ILE A 136 9.95 10.82 -19.46
CA ILE A 136 9.13 11.96 -19.87
C ILE A 136 8.94 11.99 -21.39
N ARG A 137 10.02 11.83 -22.17
CA ARG A 137 9.91 11.74 -23.64
C ARG A 137 9.02 10.59 -24.08
N GLU A 138 9.11 9.43 -23.45
CA GLU A 138 8.24 8.29 -23.78
C GLU A 138 6.76 8.63 -23.48
N ALA A 139 6.48 9.23 -22.31
CA ALA A 139 5.13 9.64 -21.92
C ALA A 139 4.53 10.70 -22.86
N GLU A 140 5.32 11.64 -23.37
CA GLU A 140 4.88 12.67 -24.35
C GLU A 140 4.41 12.07 -25.68
N HIS A 141 4.86 10.86 -26.03
CA HIS A 141 4.41 10.16 -27.25
C HIS A 141 3.14 9.35 -27.02
N VAL A 142 2.68 9.21 -25.78
CA VAL A 142 1.43 8.52 -25.45
C VAL A 142 0.24 9.39 -25.90
N PRO A 143 -0.75 8.83 -26.61
CA PRO A 143 -1.92 9.60 -27.03
C PRO A 143 -2.74 10.07 -25.83
N SER A 144 -3.23 11.31 -25.88
CA SER A 144 -4.16 11.84 -24.88
C SER A 144 -5.59 11.31 -25.04
N THR A 145 -5.91 10.66 -26.16
CA THR A 145 -7.22 10.05 -26.42
C THR A 145 -7.08 8.65 -27.01
N VAL A 146 -8.09 7.81 -26.78
CA VAL A 146 -8.12 6.45 -27.32
C VAL A 146 -8.23 6.50 -28.85
N ARG A 147 -7.27 5.85 -29.53
CA ARG A 147 -7.25 5.73 -31.00
C ARG A 147 -8.12 4.56 -31.46
N ASP A 148 -8.75 4.67 -32.63
CA ASP A 148 -9.62 3.64 -33.20
C ASP A 148 -8.96 2.25 -33.28
N GLY A 149 -7.68 2.21 -33.67
CA GLY A 149 -6.93 0.94 -33.74
C GLY A 149 -6.79 0.24 -32.38
N ALA A 150 -6.87 0.96 -31.27
CA ALA A 150 -6.78 0.40 -29.92
C ALA A 150 -8.09 -0.27 -29.46
N LEU A 151 -9.21 -0.04 -30.17
CA LEU A 151 -10.51 -0.63 -29.89
C LEU A 151 -10.61 -2.09 -30.37
N GLN A 152 -9.73 -2.51 -31.29
CA GLN A 152 -9.81 -3.83 -31.89
C GLN A 152 -9.68 -4.97 -30.87
N GLY A 153 -10.66 -5.87 -30.86
CA GLY A 153 -10.68 -7.04 -29.96
C GLY A 153 -10.95 -6.69 -28.50
N ARG A 154 -11.61 -5.55 -28.25
CA ARG A 154 -12.16 -5.15 -26.95
C ARG A 154 -13.67 -5.25 -26.95
N VAL A 155 -14.24 -5.60 -25.80
CA VAL A 155 -15.68 -5.56 -25.56
C VAL A 155 -16.10 -4.11 -25.34
N ASP A 156 -17.17 -3.69 -25.99
CA ASP A 156 -17.67 -2.33 -25.91
C ASP A 156 -18.71 -2.19 -24.79
N TRP A 157 -18.33 -1.44 -23.75
CA TRP A 157 -19.15 -1.13 -22.58
C TRP A 157 -19.58 0.34 -22.56
N ARG A 158 -19.33 1.12 -23.62
CA ARG A 158 -19.58 2.57 -23.65
C ARG A 158 -21.06 2.96 -23.53
N GLN A 159 -21.98 2.02 -23.75
CA GLN A 159 -23.43 2.21 -23.61
C GLN A 159 -23.96 1.75 -22.25
N GLU A 160 -23.13 1.10 -21.43
CA GLU A 160 -23.51 0.63 -20.09
C GLU A 160 -23.17 1.69 -19.05
N VAL A 161 -24.01 1.85 -18.03
CA VAL A 161 -23.81 2.85 -16.97
C VAL A 161 -22.68 2.40 -16.05
N VAL A 162 -21.44 2.73 -16.41
CA VAL A 162 -20.24 2.46 -15.60
C VAL A 162 -19.89 3.71 -14.80
N ILE A 163 -19.55 3.58 -13.52
CA ILE A 163 -19.21 4.71 -12.63
C ILE A 163 -17.89 4.48 -11.89
N THR A 164 -17.25 5.56 -11.45
CA THR A 164 -16.12 5.52 -10.50
C THR A 164 -16.55 6.14 -9.16
N ILE A 165 -15.95 5.68 -8.05
CA ILE A 165 -16.18 6.22 -6.71
C ILE A 165 -14.83 6.34 -6.00
N ASP A 166 -14.40 7.57 -5.76
CA ASP A 166 -13.03 7.88 -5.34
C ASP A 166 -13.00 9.00 -4.29
N PRO A 167 -11.88 9.22 -3.58
CA PRO A 167 -11.70 10.41 -2.76
C PRO A 167 -11.90 11.70 -3.57
N ALA A 168 -12.41 12.77 -2.94
CA ALA A 168 -12.70 14.04 -3.61
C ALA A 168 -11.46 14.67 -4.29
N ASP A 169 -10.29 14.47 -3.70
CA ASP A 169 -8.98 14.97 -4.14
C ASP A 169 -8.27 14.06 -5.16
N ALA A 170 -8.77 12.84 -5.40
CA ALA A 170 -8.21 11.93 -6.40
C ALA A 170 -8.28 12.50 -7.82
N ARG A 171 -7.32 12.09 -8.66
CA ARG A 171 -7.19 12.50 -10.08
C ARG A 171 -6.94 11.30 -11.01
N ASP A 172 -6.47 10.22 -10.43
CA ASP A 172 -6.13 8.91 -10.99
C ASP A 172 -7.22 7.90 -10.64
N PHE A 173 -8.31 7.89 -11.41
CA PHE A 173 -9.40 6.94 -11.20
C PHE A 173 -9.04 5.62 -11.88
N ASP A 174 -8.56 4.65 -11.09
CA ASP A 174 -8.02 3.39 -11.61
C ASP A 174 -9.10 2.33 -11.88
N ASP A 175 -10.22 2.41 -11.16
CA ASP A 175 -11.30 1.42 -11.24
C ASP A 175 -12.67 2.03 -11.50
N ALA A 176 -13.50 1.27 -12.18
CA ALA A 176 -14.88 1.61 -12.48
C ALA A 176 -15.77 0.37 -12.39
N ILE A 177 -17.00 0.56 -11.94
CA ILE A 177 -17.89 -0.53 -11.57
C ILE A 177 -19.22 -0.47 -12.32
N TRP A 178 -19.77 -1.65 -12.59
CA TRP A 178 -21.12 -1.84 -13.12
C TRP A 178 -21.72 -3.10 -12.53
N VAL A 179 -23.03 -3.07 -12.24
CA VAL A 179 -23.77 -4.19 -11.68
C VAL A 179 -25.14 -4.27 -12.35
N ARG A 180 -25.56 -5.49 -12.67
CA ARG A 180 -26.92 -5.78 -13.12
C ARG A 180 -27.44 -7.04 -12.45
N LYS A 181 -28.72 -7.03 -12.09
CA LYS A 181 -29.41 -8.23 -11.64
C LYS A 181 -29.53 -9.24 -12.79
N ALA A 182 -29.10 -10.47 -12.56
CA ALA A 182 -29.04 -11.52 -13.57
C ALA A 182 -29.76 -12.78 -13.08
N GLY A 183 -31.06 -12.88 -13.39
CA GLY A 183 -31.91 -13.95 -12.91
C GLY A 183 -32.08 -13.88 -11.40
N ASP A 184 -31.56 -14.89 -10.71
CA ASP A 184 -31.67 -15.01 -9.26
C ASP A 184 -30.54 -14.29 -8.51
N GLY A 185 -29.38 -14.05 -9.15
CA GLY A 185 -28.22 -13.34 -8.61
C GLY A 185 -27.86 -12.06 -9.38
N TRP A 186 -26.56 -11.81 -9.55
CA TRP A 186 -26.00 -10.60 -10.15
C TRP A 186 -24.90 -10.91 -11.18
N GLU A 187 -24.73 -10.00 -12.13
CA GLU A 187 -23.52 -9.84 -12.92
C GLU A 187 -22.83 -8.55 -12.46
N LEU A 188 -21.56 -8.66 -12.08
CA LEU A 188 -20.69 -7.57 -11.65
C LEU A 188 -19.55 -7.45 -12.66
N ALA A 189 -19.29 -6.24 -13.14
CA ALA A 189 -18.13 -5.91 -13.95
C ALA A 189 -17.28 -4.90 -13.19
N VAL A 190 -15.99 -5.24 -13.00
CA VAL A 190 -14.97 -4.35 -12.45
C VAL A 190 -13.97 -4.05 -13.57
N HIS A 191 -13.93 -2.79 -13.97
CA HIS A 191 -13.05 -2.28 -15.02
C HIS A 191 -11.85 -1.60 -14.38
N ILE A 192 -10.65 -2.07 -14.68
CA ILE A 192 -9.39 -1.48 -14.24
C ILE A 192 -8.71 -0.81 -15.43
N ALA A 193 -8.13 0.38 -15.25
CA ALA A 193 -7.33 1.07 -16.24
C ALA A 193 -6.32 0.11 -16.93
N ASP A 194 -6.30 0.08 -18.27
CA ASP A 194 -5.39 -0.80 -19.03
C ASP A 194 -3.99 -0.18 -19.14
N VAL A 195 -3.34 0.07 -18.00
CA VAL A 195 -1.99 0.67 -17.91
C VAL A 195 -0.99 -0.09 -18.79
N ALA A 196 -1.07 -1.41 -18.84
CA ALA A 196 -0.20 -2.29 -19.65
C ALA A 196 -0.39 -2.12 -21.17
N HIS A 197 -1.42 -1.39 -21.62
CA HIS A 197 -1.54 -0.97 -23.02
C HIS A 197 -0.55 0.15 -23.35
N TYR A 198 -0.33 1.07 -22.41
CA TYR A 198 0.47 2.28 -22.59
C TYR A 198 1.92 2.09 -22.11
N VAL A 199 2.11 1.35 -21.02
CA VAL A 199 3.44 1.01 -20.48
C VAL A 199 3.78 -0.41 -20.94
N ARG A 200 4.74 -0.53 -21.87
CA ARG A 200 5.13 -1.80 -22.47
C ARG A 200 6.38 -2.38 -21.80
N PRO A 201 6.52 -3.72 -21.73
CA PRO A 201 7.71 -4.34 -21.17
C PRO A 201 8.99 -3.80 -21.81
N ASP A 202 10.01 -3.62 -20.98
CA ASP A 202 11.37 -3.21 -21.34
C ASP A 202 11.48 -1.78 -21.91
N THR A 203 10.44 -0.94 -21.81
CA THR A 203 10.54 0.49 -22.11
C THR A 203 11.10 1.30 -20.93
N ALA A 204 11.36 2.60 -21.13
CA ALA A 204 11.86 3.45 -20.05
C ALA A 204 10.80 3.61 -18.95
N MET A 205 9.53 3.79 -19.33
CA MET A 205 8.41 3.81 -18.38
C MET A 205 8.28 2.51 -17.58
N ASP A 206 8.40 1.33 -18.20
CA ASP A 206 8.32 0.04 -17.47
C ASP A 206 9.48 -0.13 -16.48
N ARG A 207 10.71 0.19 -16.89
CA ARG A 207 11.87 0.12 -15.99
C ARG A 207 11.72 1.06 -14.80
N GLU A 208 11.29 2.30 -15.03
CA GLU A 208 11.10 3.27 -13.96
C GLU A 208 9.92 2.90 -13.05
N ALA A 209 8.80 2.44 -13.60
CA ALA A 209 7.66 1.96 -12.81
C ALA A 209 8.04 0.76 -11.93
N ARG A 210 8.86 -0.15 -12.46
CA ARG A 210 9.40 -1.30 -11.71
C ARG A 210 10.34 -0.87 -10.58
N GLU A 211 11.19 0.11 -10.83
CA GLU A 211 12.13 0.66 -9.84
C GLU A 211 11.39 1.39 -8.72
N ARG A 212 10.33 2.15 -9.04
CA ARG A 212 9.46 2.80 -8.05
C ARG A 212 8.60 1.79 -7.29
N GLY A 213 8.08 0.78 -7.97
CA GLY A 213 7.25 -0.29 -7.42
C GLY A 213 5.81 0.12 -7.09
N ASN A 214 5.61 1.29 -6.48
CA ASN A 214 4.30 1.90 -6.21
C ASN A 214 4.38 3.44 -6.19
N SER A 215 3.23 4.09 -6.19
CA SER A 215 3.13 5.51 -5.84
C SER A 215 3.36 5.66 -4.34
N THR A 216 4.19 6.60 -3.93
CA THR A 216 4.43 6.91 -2.51
C THR A 216 3.63 8.13 -2.10
N TYR A 217 2.69 7.95 -1.18
CA TYR A 217 1.85 9.02 -0.65
C TYR A 217 2.50 9.60 0.61
N LEU A 218 3.00 10.83 0.50
CA LEU A 218 3.53 11.61 1.63
C LEU A 218 2.43 12.53 2.15
N VAL A 219 2.68 13.17 3.29
CA VAL A 219 1.69 14.03 3.94
C VAL A 219 1.31 15.25 3.10
N ASP A 220 2.26 15.79 2.32
CA ASP A 220 2.11 17.01 1.52
C ASP A 220 2.00 16.77 0.01
N ARG A 221 2.45 15.61 -0.49
CA ARG A 221 2.49 15.30 -1.92
C ARG A 221 2.47 13.80 -2.21
N VAL A 222 2.22 13.46 -3.47
CA VAL A 222 2.37 12.09 -3.99
C VAL A 222 3.60 12.03 -4.88
N LEU A 223 4.42 10.98 -4.71
CA LEU A 223 5.46 10.62 -5.67
C LEU A 223 4.91 9.53 -6.56
N PRO A 224 4.43 9.84 -7.78
CA PRO A 224 3.68 8.89 -8.57
C PRO A 224 4.59 7.83 -9.18
N MET A 225 4.04 6.62 -9.36
CA MET A 225 4.72 5.52 -10.05
C MET A 225 4.91 5.81 -11.54
N LEU A 226 3.96 6.53 -12.14
CA LEU A 226 3.91 6.86 -13.56
C LEU A 226 3.77 8.37 -13.75
N PRO A 227 4.23 8.92 -14.89
CA PRO A 227 4.01 10.33 -15.22
C PRO A 227 2.52 10.68 -15.23
N GLU A 228 2.18 11.90 -14.79
CA GLU A 228 0.80 12.36 -14.65
C GLU A 228 0.00 12.32 -15.96
N GLN A 229 0.68 12.49 -17.10
CA GLN A 229 0.09 12.36 -18.44
C GLN A 229 -0.58 10.99 -18.65
N LEU A 230 -0.09 9.95 -17.96
CA LEU A 230 -0.70 8.63 -17.94
C LEU A 230 -1.67 8.51 -16.77
N SER A 231 -1.19 8.65 -15.53
CA SER A 231 -1.98 8.35 -14.32
C SER A 231 -3.24 9.21 -14.20
N ASN A 232 -3.12 10.52 -14.42
CA ASN A 232 -4.23 11.47 -14.34
C ASN A 232 -4.88 11.71 -15.71
N GLY A 233 -4.23 11.24 -16.79
CA GLY A 233 -4.66 11.44 -18.17
C GLY A 233 -5.32 10.20 -18.77
N ILE A 234 -4.61 9.53 -19.69
CA ILE A 234 -5.21 8.49 -20.53
C ILE A 234 -5.54 7.18 -19.78
N CYS A 235 -4.91 6.93 -18.62
CA CYS A 235 -5.24 5.78 -17.78
C CYS A 235 -6.39 6.09 -16.82
N SER A 236 -6.53 7.34 -16.35
CA SER A 236 -7.63 7.74 -15.46
C SER A 236 -8.98 7.57 -16.13
N LEU A 237 -9.90 6.86 -15.48
CA LEU A 237 -11.25 6.52 -15.96
C LEU A 237 -12.23 7.69 -15.84
N VAL A 238 -11.82 8.86 -16.31
CA VAL A 238 -12.58 10.12 -16.24
C VAL A 238 -13.93 10.02 -16.96
N PRO A 239 -14.97 10.74 -16.47
CA PRO A 239 -16.30 10.68 -17.04
C PRO A 239 -16.38 11.29 -18.45
N GLY A 240 -17.23 10.72 -19.30
CA GLY A 240 -17.53 11.25 -20.64
C GLY A 240 -16.51 10.93 -21.72
N GLU A 241 -15.36 10.34 -21.38
CA GLU A 241 -14.32 9.98 -22.33
C GLU A 241 -14.14 8.47 -22.49
N ASP A 242 -13.74 8.04 -23.70
CA ASP A 242 -13.42 6.64 -23.95
C ASP A 242 -12.11 6.28 -23.25
N ARG A 243 -12.12 5.16 -22.52
CA ARG A 243 -10.96 4.64 -21.77
C ARG A 243 -10.81 3.14 -21.93
N LEU A 244 -9.57 2.70 -22.08
CA LEU A 244 -9.23 1.29 -22.24
C LEU A 244 -9.10 0.63 -20.88
N THR A 245 -9.76 -0.52 -20.71
CA THR A 245 -9.78 -1.24 -19.44
C THR A 245 -9.47 -2.73 -19.60
N ARG A 246 -8.97 -3.31 -18.52
CA ARG A 246 -9.03 -4.75 -18.25
C ARG A 246 -10.21 -4.98 -17.33
N CYS A 247 -11.14 -5.83 -17.74
CA CYS A 247 -12.37 -6.05 -17.03
C CYS A 247 -12.43 -7.47 -16.46
N ALA A 248 -12.79 -7.59 -15.19
CA ALA A 248 -13.23 -8.83 -14.58
C ALA A 248 -14.76 -8.81 -14.54
N VAL A 249 -15.40 -9.69 -15.31
CA VAL A 249 -16.85 -9.87 -15.26
C VAL A 249 -17.20 -11.15 -14.54
N MET A 250 -18.00 -11.04 -13.49
CA MET A 250 -18.27 -12.08 -12.52
C MET A 250 -19.78 -12.27 -12.37
N ARG A 251 -20.22 -13.53 -12.37
CA ARG A 251 -21.58 -13.90 -12.01
C ARG A 251 -21.59 -14.35 -10.56
N VAL A 252 -22.43 -13.72 -9.75
CA VAL A 252 -22.57 -13.97 -8.32
C VAL A 252 -23.98 -14.47 -8.04
N ASP A 253 -24.11 -15.57 -7.30
CA ASP A 253 -25.42 -16.11 -6.91
C ASP A 253 -26.05 -15.35 -5.73
N ARG A 254 -27.26 -15.77 -5.31
CA ARG A 254 -27.98 -15.17 -4.17
C ARG A 254 -27.23 -15.20 -2.84
N SER A 255 -26.27 -16.11 -2.70
CA SER A 255 -25.48 -16.29 -1.48
C SER A 255 -24.17 -15.48 -1.50
N GLY A 256 -23.95 -14.67 -2.54
CA GLY A 256 -22.69 -13.95 -2.73
C GLY A 256 -21.56 -14.84 -3.25
N LYS A 257 -21.83 -16.07 -3.70
CA LYS A 257 -20.80 -16.93 -4.27
C LYS A 257 -20.52 -16.52 -5.71
N MET A 258 -19.27 -16.25 -6.04
CA MET A 258 -18.85 -16.15 -7.44
C MET A 258 -18.94 -17.54 -8.10
N VAL A 259 -19.85 -17.69 -9.05
CA VAL A 259 -20.10 -18.96 -9.77
C VAL A 259 -19.41 -19.02 -11.13
N LEU A 260 -19.15 -17.86 -11.74
CA LEU A 260 -18.46 -17.73 -13.01
C LEU A 260 -17.64 -16.44 -12.99
N SER A 261 -16.47 -16.46 -13.61
CA SER A 261 -15.74 -15.25 -13.96
C SER A 261 -15.12 -15.36 -15.34
N ARG A 262 -14.95 -14.21 -16.00
CA ARG A 262 -14.17 -14.07 -17.23
C ARG A 262 -13.37 -12.78 -17.17
N LEU A 263 -12.20 -12.80 -17.79
CA LEU A 263 -11.35 -11.63 -17.95
C LEU A 263 -11.39 -11.20 -19.41
N GLU A 264 -11.65 -9.92 -19.65
CA GLU A 264 -11.74 -9.36 -21.00
C GLU A 264 -11.00 -8.03 -21.11
N ARG A 265 -10.60 -7.68 -22.33
CA ARG A 265 -10.20 -6.31 -22.65
C ARG A 265 -11.45 -5.55 -23.02
N ALA A 266 -11.63 -4.36 -22.47
CA ALA A 266 -12.82 -3.57 -22.68
C ALA A 266 -12.47 -2.12 -23.03
N VAL A 267 -13.46 -1.42 -23.57
CA VAL A 267 -13.51 0.04 -23.66
C VAL A 267 -14.76 0.51 -22.94
N ILE A 268 -14.61 1.50 -22.05
CA ILE A 268 -15.71 2.12 -21.32
C ILE A 268 -15.79 3.60 -21.67
N ARG A 269 -16.93 4.20 -21.34
CA ARG A 269 -17.08 5.64 -21.16
C ARG A 269 -17.74 5.84 -19.80
N SER A 270 -16.97 6.25 -18.81
CA SER A 270 -17.51 6.44 -17.45
C SER A 270 -18.65 7.45 -17.51
N HIS A 271 -19.81 7.09 -16.96
CA HIS A 271 -21.00 7.94 -16.98
C HIS A 271 -20.89 9.05 -15.95
N ARG A 272 -20.30 8.74 -14.81
CA ARG A 272 -20.13 9.68 -13.70
C ARG A 272 -19.00 9.24 -12.79
N ARG A 273 -18.25 10.23 -12.34
CA ARG A 273 -17.35 10.12 -11.19
C ARG A 273 -18.10 10.62 -9.96
N LEU A 274 -18.13 9.80 -8.91
CA LEU A 274 -18.70 10.13 -7.61
C LEU A 274 -17.59 10.24 -6.58
N THR A 275 -17.78 11.09 -5.56
CA THR A 275 -17.00 10.96 -4.33
C THR A 275 -17.62 9.94 -3.39
N TYR A 276 -16.85 9.43 -2.42
CA TYR A 276 -17.40 8.56 -1.37
C TYR A 276 -18.55 9.22 -0.60
N GLU A 277 -18.49 10.53 -0.37
CA GLU A 277 -19.53 11.31 0.30
C GLU A 277 -20.80 11.43 -0.56
N GLU A 278 -20.65 11.70 -1.86
CA GLU A 278 -21.79 11.73 -2.79
C GLU A 278 -22.47 10.36 -2.88
N ALA A 279 -21.67 9.29 -2.99
CA ALA A 279 -22.18 7.94 -3.00
C ALA A 279 -22.91 7.59 -1.70
N GLN A 280 -22.32 7.94 -0.54
CA GLN A 280 -22.97 7.73 0.76
C GLN A 280 -24.31 8.47 0.84
N GLY A 281 -24.38 9.73 0.39
CA GLY A 281 -25.62 10.51 0.39
C GLY A 281 -26.76 9.82 -0.39
N VAL A 282 -26.45 9.16 -1.50
CA VAL A 282 -27.43 8.38 -2.28
C VAL A 282 -27.87 7.11 -1.53
N LEU A 283 -26.94 6.43 -0.84
CA LEU A 283 -27.23 5.23 -0.06
C LEU A 283 -28.11 5.55 1.16
N ASP A 284 -27.81 6.64 1.88
CA ASP A 284 -28.57 7.10 3.05
C ASP A 284 -30.00 7.53 2.69
N ALA A 285 -30.16 8.22 1.56
CA ALA A 285 -31.46 8.67 1.06
C ALA A 285 -32.40 7.49 0.73
N GLY A 286 -31.87 6.26 0.62
CA GLY A 286 -32.64 5.06 0.34
C GLY A 286 -33.55 4.53 1.43
N GLY A 287 -33.55 5.14 2.62
CA GLY A 287 -34.54 4.87 3.68
C GLY A 287 -35.88 5.62 3.54
N LYS A 288 -35.99 6.58 2.61
CA LYS A 288 -37.24 7.30 2.31
C LYS A 288 -37.81 6.77 0.99
N GLU A 289 -39.12 6.54 0.92
CA GLU A 289 -39.77 6.18 -0.35
C GLU A 289 -39.41 7.23 -1.42
N PRO A 290 -38.98 6.83 -2.62
CA PRO A 290 -38.58 7.78 -3.63
C PRO A 290 -39.80 8.54 -4.16
N GLU A 291 -39.97 9.79 -3.73
CA GLU A 291 -40.95 10.73 -4.31
C GLU A 291 -40.58 11.11 -5.77
N ALA A 292 -39.35 10.78 -6.23
CA ALA A 292 -38.83 11.08 -7.56
C ALA A 292 -38.23 9.85 -8.27
N VAL A 293 -38.25 9.88 -9.62
CA VAL A 293 -37.59 8.88 -10.48
C VAL A 293 -36.08 8.92 -10.22
N LEU A 294 -35.51 7.81 -9.73
CA LEU A 294 -34.06 7.68 -9.54
C LEU A 294 -33.34 7.82 -10.88
N SER A 295 -32.23 8.55 -10.89
CA SER A 295 -31.31 8.54 -12.02
C SER A 295 -30.70 7.14 -12.22
N GLU A 296 -30.26 6.82 -13.44
CA GLU A 296 -29.65 5.52 -13.74
C GLU A 296 -28.42 5.24 -12.86
N THR A 297 -27.63 6.28 -12.54
CA THR A 297 -26.49 6.19 -11.62
C THR A 297 -26.92 5.84 -10.18
N GLU A 298 -27.98 6.44 -9.67
CA GLU A 298 -28.48 6.13 -8.32
C GLU A 298 -29.08 4.72 -8.24
N ALA A 299 -29.79 4.30 -9.29
CA ALA A 299 -30.32 2.95 -9.40
C ALA A 299 -29.19 1.91 -9.42
N LEU A 300 -28.15 2.15 -10.23
CA LEU A 300 -26.94 1.33 -10.25
C LEU A 300 -26.29 1.27 -8.86
N LEU A 301 -26.03 2.41 -8.23
CA LEU A 301 -25.34 2.46 -6.94
C LEU A 301 -26.07 1.67 -5.85
N ARG A 302 -27.41 1.74 -5.84
CA ARG A 302 -28.25 0.94 -4.92
C ARG A 302 -28.15 -0.56 -5.20
N GLU A 303 -28.11 -0.97 -6.46
CA GLU A 303 -27.87 -2.38 -6.82
C GLU A 303 -26.45 -2.81 -6.46
N CYS A 304 -25.46 -1.95 -6.64
CA CYS A 304 -24.08 -2.19 -6.20
C CYS A 304 -24.04 -2.45 -4.69
N TRP A 305 -24.68 -1.61 -3.87
CA TRP A 305 -24.71 -1.80 -2.42
C TRP A 305 -25.42 -3.08 -1.98
N LYS A 306 -26.54 -3.44 -2.64
CA LYS A 306 -27.22 -4.72 -2.37
C LYS A 306 -26.28 -5.91 -2.56
N LEU A 307 -25.52 -5.93 -3.65
CA LEU A 307 -24.55 -6.99 -3.92
C LEU A 307 -23.38 -6.94 -2.92
N ALA A 308 -22.78 -5.76 -2.71
CA ALA A 308 -21.64 -5.59 -1.79
C ALA A 308 -21.99 -6.02 -0.36
N GLY A 309 -23.18 -5.68 0.14
CA GLY A 309 -23.64 -6.12 1.45
C GLY A 309 -23.77 -7.64 1.57
N ILE A 310 -24.12 -8.35 0.49
CA ILE A 310 -24.16 -9.82 0.45
C ILE A 310 -22.74 -10.39 0.43
N LEU A 311 -21.84 -9.83 -0.40
CA LEU A 311 -20.43 -10.22 -0.46
C LEU A 311 -19.74 -10.06 0.90
N ARG A 312 -19.93 -8.91 1.55
CA ARG A 312 -19.41 -8.61 2.89
C ARG A 312 -19.87 -9.64 3.91
N LYS A 313 -21.19 -9.86 4.01
CA LYS A 313 -21.75 -10.86 4.94
C LYS A 313 -21.16 -12.25 4.72
N ARG A 314 -20.99 -12.65 3.46
CA ARG A 314 -20.36 -13.92 3.11
C ARG A 314 -18.90 -13.95 3.57
N ARG A 315 -18.10 -12.95 3.21
CA ARG A 315 -16.67 -12.84 3.54
C ARG A 315 -16.42 -12.96 5.06
N PHE A 316 -17.24 -12.27 5.86
CA PHE A 316 -17.18 -12.41 7.32
C PHE A 316 -17.66 -13.78 7.82
N SER A 317 -18.70 -14.37 7.21
CA SER A 317 -19.13 -15.73 7.57
C SER A 317 -18.06 -16.81 7.28
N GLU A 318 -17.13 -16.53 6.35
CA GLU A 318 -16.02 -17.39 5.96
C GLU A 318 -14.73 -17.16 6.76
N GLY A 319 -14.74 -16.27 7.76
CA GLY A 319 -13.62 -16.09 8.68
C GLY A 319 -12.78 -14.83 8.47
N ALA A 320 -13.25 -13.84 7.71
CA ALA A 320 -12.54 -12.56 7.59
C ALA A 320 -12.50 -11.80 8.93
N LEU A 321 -11.37 -11.16 9.21
CA LEU A 321 -11.16 -10.41 10.45
C LEU A 321 -11.43 -8.93 10.22
N ASP A 322 -12.17 -8.30 11.15
CA ASP A 322 -12.40 -6.86 11.16
C ASP A 322 -11.37 -6.20 12.09
N LEU A 323 -10.25 -5.77 11.48
CA LEU A 323 -9.16 -5.06 12.16
C LEU A 323 -9.14 -3.60 11.76
N ASP A 324 -10.32 -2.98 11.60
CA ASP A 324 -10.38 -1.58 11.22
C ASP A 324 -9.84 -0.68 12.35
N PHE A 325 -8.95 0.24 11.96
CA PHE A 325 -8.32 1.22 12.84
C PHE A 325 -8.65 2.62 12.33
N PRO A 326 -8.86 3.60 13.24
CA PRO A 326 -9.02 4.99 12.85
C PRO A 326 -7.81 5.47 12.04
N GLU A 327 -8.01 5.75 10.75
CA GLU A 327 -7.02 6.45 9.95
C GLU A 327 -7.12 7.96 10.19
N ILE A 328 -5.97 8.61 10.31
CA ILE A 328 -5.86 10.05 10.53
C ILE A 328 -5.16 10.67 9.33
N ARG A 329 -5.76 11.74 8.79
CA ARG A 329 -5.15 12.59 7.78
C ARG A 329 -4.76 13.92 8.39
N MET A 330 -3.52 14.34 8.16
CA MET A 330 -3.04 15.65 8.57
C MET A 330 -3.58 16.74 7.64
N GLU A 331 -3.92 17.89 8.19
CA GLU A 331 -4.31 19.08 7.44
C GLU A 331 -3.14 20.06 7.44
N LEU A 332 -2.72 20.49 6.25
CA LEU A 332 -1.61 21.41 6.05
C LEU A 332 -2.12 22.78 5.56
N ASP A 333 -1.45 23.86 5.94
CA ASP A 333 -1.66 25.18 5.34
C ASP A 333 -0.94 25.31 3.97
N ASP A 334 -1.11 26.45 3.29
CA ASP A 334 -0.47 26.74 2.00
C ASP A 334 1.07 26.75 2.06
N LEU A 335 1.66 26.83 3.25
CA LEU A 335 3.10 26.75 3.49
C LEU A 335 3.55 25.33 3.86
N GLY A 336 2.66 24.34 3.83
CA GLY A 336 2.95 22.94 4.15
C GLY A 336 3.05 22.65 5.65
N ARG A 337 2.62 23.56 6.52
CA ARG A 337 2.68 23.37 7.98
C ARG A 337 1.41 22.70 8.47
N ALA A 338 1.55 21.72 9.37
CA ALA A 338 0.42 21.05 9.99
C ALA A 338 -0.41 22.02 10.85
N VAL A 339 -1.67 22.22 10.48
CA VAL A 339 -2.64 23.07 11.19
C VAL A 339 -3.72 22.27 11.91
N GLY A 340 -3.86 20.99 11.59
CA GLY A 340 -4.88 20.12 12.16
C GLY A 340 -4.74 18.68 11.71
N TYR A 341 -5.73 17.89 12.08
CA TYR A 341 -5.92 16.53 11.60
C TYR A 341 -7.41 16.21 11.57
N ARG A 342 -7.79 15.33 10.65
CA ARG A 342 -9.13 14.77 10.55
C ARG A 342 -9.06 13.25 10.54
N ARG A 343 -10.09 12.62 11.09
CA ARG A 343 -10.26 11.18 10.94
C ARG A 343 -10.85 10.90 9.56
N ASN A 344 -10.34 9.89 8.88
CA ASN A 344 -10.99 9.39 7.66
C ASN A 344 -12.24 8.60 8.06
N ASP A 345 -13.35 8.91 7.39
CA ASP A 345 -14.58 8.16 7.56
C ASP A 345 -14.50 6.88 6.72
N TYR A 346 -14.83 5.75 7.33
CA TYR A 346 -15.01 4.47 6.65
C TYR A 346 -16.46 4.04 6.80
N ASN A 347 -17.20 4.02 5.70
CA ASN A 347 -18.66 3.82 5.65
C ASN A 347 -19.07 2.87 4.51
N GLU A 348 -20.37 2.75 4.25
CA GLU A 348 -20.91 1.83 3.25
C GLU A 348 -20.38 2.07 1.83
N SER A 349 -20.13 3.32 1.43
CA SER A 349 -19.58 3.61 0.10
C SER A 349 -18.13 3.11 -0.06
N HIS A 350 -17.32 3.17 1.00
CA HIS A 350 -15.98 2.58 1.02
C HIS A 350 -16.03 1.06 1.00
N GLN A 351 -16.89 0.47 1.84
CA GLN A 351 -17.11 -0.98 1.89
C GLN A 351 -17.56 -1.55 0.55
N LEU A 352 -18.40 -0.81 -0.19
CA LEU A 352 -18.88 -1.21 -1.51
C LEU A 352 -17.72 -1.45 -2.48
N ILE A 353 -16.84 -0.45 -2.62
CA ILE A 353 -15.69 -0.54 -3.51
C ILE A 353 -14.73 -1.63 -3.03
N GLU A 354 -14.47 -1.71 -1.72
CA GLU A 354 -13.63 -2.77 -1.13
C GLU A 354 -14.10 -4.17 -1.53
N GLU A 355 -15.38 -4.51 -1.34
CA GLU A 355 -15.89 -5.85 -1.66
C GLU A 355 -15.78 -6.16 -3.16
N PHE A 356 -15.97 -5.16 -4.03
CA PHE A 356 -15.88 -5.33 -5.47
C PHE A 356 -14.44 -5.53 -5.93
N MET A 357 -13.49 -4.78 -5.36
CA MET A 357 -12.07 -4.99 -5.63
C MET A 357 -11.59 -6.35 -5.10
N LEU A 358 -12.04 -6.77 -3.92
CA LEU A 358 -11.70 -8.08 -3.36
C LEU A 358 -12.16 -9.24 -4.25
N VAL A 359 -13.42 -9.24 -4.70
CA VAL A 359 -13.94 -10.33 -5.55
C VAL A 359 -13.29 -10.31 -6.95
N ALA A 360 -12.99 -9.12 -7.50
CA ALA A 360 -12.24 -9.00 -8.75
C ALA A 360 -10.80 -9.55 -8.63
N ASN A 361 -10.10 -9.21 -7.55
CA ASN A 361 -8.76 -9.73 -7.26
C ASN A 361 -8.78 -11.26 -7.11
N GLU A 362 -9.79 -11.81 -6.43
CA GLU A 362 -9.98 -13.25 -6.32
C GLU A 362 -10.23 -13.91 -7.69
N ALA A 363 -11.05 -13.28 -8.54
CA ALA A 363 -11.32 -13.76 -9.90
C ALA A 363 -10.03 -13.82 -10.75
N VAL A 364 -9.20 -12.78 -10.68
CA VAL A 364 -7.90 -12.73 -11.39
C VAL A 364 -6.95 -13.78 -10.83
N ALA A 365 -6.81 -13.89 -9.51
CA ALA A 365 -5.94 -14.88 -8.87
C ALA A 365 -6.35 -16.32 -9.24
N ARG A 366 -7.65 -16.63 -9.22
CA ARG A 366 -8.18 -17.94 -9.66
C ARG A 366 -7.89 -18.19 -11.15
N ALA A 367 -8.07 -17.20 -12.01
CA ALA A 367 -7.81 -17.33 -13.44
C ALA A 367 -6.32 -17.61 -13.72
N MET A 368 -5.41 -16.86 -13.09
CA MET A 368 -3.96 -17.06 -13.24
C MET A 368 -3.52 -18.43 -12.71
N LYS A 369 -4.03 -18.83 -11.54
CA LYS A 369 -3.76 -20.14 -10.93
C LYS A 369 -4.23 -21.28 -11.84
N ASN A 370 -5.46 -21.24 -12.33
CA ASN A 370 -6.02 -22.27 -13.19
C ASN A 370 -5.31 -22.36 -14.54
N ALA A 371 -4.82 -21.22 -15.05
CA ALA A 371 -4.01 -21.17 -16.27
C ALA A 371 -2.54 -21.55 -16.05
N MET A 372 -2.13 -21.84 -14.80
CA MET A 372 -0.74 -22.10 -14.39
C MET A 372 0.25 -21.04 -14.89
N ARG A 373 -0.19 -19.77 -14.88
CA ARG A 373 0.65 -18.64 -15.30
C ARG A 373 1.43 -18.11 -14.09
N PRO A 374 2.74 -17.86 -14.24
CA PRO A 374 3.49 -17.09 -13.25
C PRO A 374 2.84 -15.72 -13.05
N ALA A 375 2.53 -15.40 -11.80
CA ALA A 375 1.87 -14.15 -11.41
C ALA A 375 2.33 -13.77 -9.99
N ILE A 376 2.19 -12.49 -9.67
CA ILE A 376 2.45 -11.98 -8.32
C ILE A 376 1.17 -12.17 -7.50
N TYR A 377 1.26 -12.92 -6.40
CA TYR A 377 0.15 -13.13 -5.47
C TYR A 377 0.33 -12.25 -4.23
N ARG A 378 -0.77 -11.67 -3.75
CA ARG A 378 -0.82 -11.06 -2.41
C ARG A 378 -1.10 -12.16 -1.40
N VAL A 379 -0.05 -12.62 -0.73
CA VAL A 379 -0.12 -13.70 0.26
C VAL A 379 -0.02 -13.09 1.66
N HIS A 380 -0.86 -13.57 2.57
CA HIS A 380 -0.75 -13.35 4.01
C HIS A 380 -0.50 -14.72 4.64
N GLU A 381 0.66 -14.90 5.27
CA GLU A 381 1.06 -16.16 5.88
C GLU A 381 0.30 -16.39 7.18
N ASP A 382 0.28 -17.65 7.64
CA ASP A 382 -0.26 -17.96 8.97
C ASP A 382 0.62 -17.29 10.04
N PRO A 383 0.02 -16.81 11.15
CA PRO A 383 0.75 -16.12 12.19
C PRO A 383 1.74 -17.05 12.89
N ASP A 384 2.79 -16.45 13.47
CA ASP A 384 3.82 -17.19 14.19
C ASP A 384 3.26 -17.81 15.48
N HIS A 385 3.58 -19.07 15.75
CA HIS A 385 3.04 -19.81 16.89
C HIS A 385 3.36 -19.18 18.24
N ASP A 386 4.58 -18.65 18.42
CA ASP A 386 5.01 -18.06 19.68
C ASP A 386 4.29 -16.73 19.90
N LYS A 387 4.16 -15.93 18.84
CA LYS A 387 3.42 -14.67 18.92
C LYS A 387 1.92 -14.86 19.19
N ILE A 388 1.30 -15.89 18.60
CA ILE A 388 -0.09 -16.26 18.89
C ILE A 388 -0.23 -16.70 20.35
N HIS A 389 0.75 -17.42 20.89
CA HIS A 389 0.75 -17.79 22.30
C HIS A 389 0.85 -16.56 23.21
N GLU A 390 1.77 -15.64 22.94
CA GLU A 390 1.88 -14.36 23.66
C GLU A 390 0.57 -13.56 23.61
N PHE A 391 -0.06 -13.49 22.44
CA PHE A 391 -1.35 -12.82 22.26
C PHE A 391 -2.49 -13.53 23.02
N THR A 392 -2.48 -14.86 23.07
CA THR A 392 -3.45 -15.65 23.86
C THR A 392 -3.36 -15.30 25.34
N GLU A 393 -2.14 -15.20 25.89
CA GLU A 393 -1.94 -14.82 27.29
C GLU A 393 -2.38 -13.37 27.54
N LEU A 394 -2.08 -12.45 26.61
CA LEU A 394 -2.59 -11.07 26.68
C LEU A 394 -4.12 -11.03 26.76
N ALA A 395 -4.82 -11.75 25.88
CA ALA A 395 -6.28 -11.80 25.89
C ALA A 395 -6.82 -12.38 27.21
N ARG A 396 -6.19 -13.43 27.76
CA ARG A 396 -6.55 -14.01 29.06
C ARG A 396 -6.34 -13.04 30.22
N MET A 397 -5.26 -12.25 30.20
CA MET A 397 -5.02 -11.22 31.21
C MET A 397 -6.12 -10.14 31.22
N HIS A 398 -6.75 -9.89 30.08
CA HIS A 398 -7.91 -9.02 29.95
C HIS A 398 -9.25 -9.72 30.27
N GLY A 399 -9.23 -11.00 30.68
CA GLY A 399 -10.41 -11.75 31.10
C GLY A 399 -11.13 -12.50 29.98
N TYR A 400 -10.57 -12.56 28.77
CA TYR A 400 -11.16 -13.29 27.64
C TYR A 400 -10.76 -14.76 27.65
N GLU A 401 -11.62 -15.61 27.07
CA GLU A 401 -11.35 -17.03 26.81
C GLU A 401 -11.24 -17.27 25.30
N PRO A 402 -10.12 -16.90 24.66
CA PRO A 402 -10.01 -16.79 23.20
C PRO A 402 -10.05 -18.13 22.45
N GLY A 403 -10.03 -19.28 23.13
CA GLY A 403 -9.99 -20.60 22.50
C GLY A 403 -8.69 -20.85 21.72
N ASP A 404 -8.81 -21.58 20.61
CA ASP A 404 -7.70 -21.81 19.66
C ASP A 404 -7.63 -20.66 18.64
N LEU A 405 -6.63 -19.78 18.80
CA LEU A 405 -6.43 -18.61 17.95
C LEU A 405 -5.80 -18.91 16.58
N LEU A 406 -5.47 -20.17 16.26
CA LEU A 406 -5.21 -20.59 14.88
C LEU A 406 -6.53 -20.77 14.10
N ASN A 407 -7.65 -20.88 14.81
CA ASN A 407 -8.97 -20.94 14.21
C ASN A 407 -9.57 -19.55 14.06
N LYS A 408 -9.72 -19.09 12.81
CA LYS A 408 -10.29 -17.76 12.48
C LYS A 408 -11.63 -17.46 13.16
N LYS A 409 -12.49 -18.46 13.39
CA LYS A 409 -13.78 -18.24 14.06
C LYS A 409 -13.64 -17.88 15.54
N HIS A 410 -12.61 -18.40 16.21
CA HIS A 410 -12.31 -18.02 17.59
C HIS A 410 -11.73 -16.61 17.66
N ILE A 411 -10.86 -16.25 16.72
CA ILE A 411 -10.38 -14.88 16.56
C ILE A 411 -11.55 -13.90 16.36
N GLN A 412 -12.47 -14.23 15.44
CA GLN A 412 -13.67 -13.40 15.20
C GLN A 412 -14.52 -13.25 16.45
N ARG A 413 -14.75 -14.35 17.19
CA ARG A 413 -15.50 -14.29 18.45
C ARG A 413 -14.84 -13.37 19.46
N LEU A 414 -13.52 -13.47 19.64
CA LEU A 414 -12.76 -12.58 20.52
C LEU A 414 -12.93 -11.10 20.10
N LEU A 415 -12.82 -10.81 18.80
CA LEU A 415 -12.99 -9.46 18.25
C LEU A 415 -14.43 -8.92 18.42
N ASP A 416 -15.43 -9.79 18.32
CA ASP A 416 -16.84 -9.42 18.54
C ASP A 416 -17.12 -9.21 20.04
N GLU A 417 -16.56 -10.05 20.92
CA GLU A 417 -16.68 -9.94 22.38
C GLU A 417 -16.02 -8.68 22.92
N CYS A 418 -14.84 -8.31 22.41
CA CYS A 418 -14.15 -7.09 22.86
C CYS A 418 -14.72 -5.81 22.24
N ARG A 419 -15.66 -5.88 21.30
CA ARG A 419 -16.17 -4.70 20.60
C ARG A 419 -16.91 -3.77 21.57
N GLY A 420 -16.54 -2.49 21.56
CA GLY A 420 -17.10 -1.46 22.44
C GLY A 420 -16.55 -1.48 23.87
N HIS A 421 -15.68 -2.43 24.20
CA HIS A 421 -15.00 -2.45 25.49
C HIS A 421 -13.75 -1.54 25.51
N PRO A 422 -13.35 -0.98 26.67
CA PRO A 422 -12.17 -0.11 26.77
C PRO A 422 -10.87 -0.72 26.23
N GLU A 423 -10.73 -2.04 26.30
CA GLU A 423 -9.57 -2.81 25.87
C GLU A 423 -9.61 -3.25 24.40
N GLU A 424 -10.68 -2.95 23.65
CA GLU A 424 -10.83 -3.33 22.22
C GLU A 424 -9.58 -2.98 21.41
N HIS A 425 -9.06 -1.76 21.60
CA HIS A 425 -7.89 -1.28 20.88
C HIS A 425 -6.63 -2.09 21.20
N ALA A 426 -6.45 -2.47 22.47
CA ALA A 426 -5.31 -3.26 22.90
C ALA A 426 -5.37 -4.69 22.33
N ILE A 427 -6.55 -5.30 22.34
CA ILE A 427 -6.78 -6.65 21.78
C ILE A 427 -6.55 -6.64 20.26
N LYS A 428 -7.14 -5.70 19.52
CA LYS A 428 -6.93 -5.55 18.07
C LYS A 428 -5.47 -5.33 17.71
N LEU A 429 -4.77 -4.45 18.45
CA LEU A 429 -3.35 -4.17 18.21
C LEU A 429 -2.46 -5.36 18.56
N GLY A 430 -2.79 -6.12 19.60
CA GLY A 430 -2.10 -7.35 19.97
C GLY A 430 -2.19 -8.39 18.86
N LEU A 431 -3.40 -8.63 18.35
CA LEU A 431 -3.66 -9.55 17.25
C LEU A 431 -2.99 -9.12 15.94
N LEU A 432 -2.94 -7.82 15.65
CA LEU A 432 -2.26 -7.31 14.45
C LEU A 432 -0.74 -7.56 14.50
N LYS A 433 -0.16 -7.61 15.70
CA LYS A 433 1.29 -7.80 15.91
C LYS A 433 1.70 -9.27 15.99
N SER A 434 0.74 -10.16 16.30
CA SER A 434 0.94 -11.61 16.27
C SER A 434 1.01 -12.13 14.85
#